data_AF-N9Q7P1-F1
#
_entry.id   AF-N9Q7P1-F1
#
_cell.length_a   1.000
_cell.length_b   1.000
_cell.length_c   1.000
_cell.angle_alpha   90.00
_cell.angle_beta   90.00
_cell.angle_gamma   90.00
#
_symmetry.space_group_name_H-M   'P 1'
#
loop_
_entity.id
_entity.type
_entity.pdbx_description
1 polymer ?
#
loop_
_entity_poly.entity_id
_entity_poly.type
_entity_poly.pdbx_seq_one_letter_code
_entity_poly.pdbx_strand_id
1 'polypeptide(L)'
;MKLRFLFIVLISLTSACSQDKEANTHGTLTKDYKDVSEYKSKHDLEKAAKANDSEAIFVLASMYATGEGEKFDQKKALELFEKSAQLGSSNAMLQLGLIYRNGNEAVEKDDQKALMWFKEGAKSGNPSAIHNVGLAYYKGLSVKEDKATAFKYFIRSAESGLIQSQTVVAAQLYGGDGVEKDIKASFKWILKAAEQGDLESQNNVGLAYERGEGVEQDPLQALVWFKRAADHGHPLAQYNTALKYYNSTGMKQNLDESIRYAEMAVRNGNSSAKALLYDIYAESSSFKYSPEKANYWKAKL
;
A
#
# COMPACT_ATOMS: atom_id res chain seq x y z
N MET A 1 4.06 19.02 -26.48
CA MET A 1 2.81 19.01 -25.69
C MET A 1 3.21 18.84 -24.22
N LYS A 2 3.11 19.89 -23.38
CA LYS A 2 3.47 19.80 -21.95
C LYS A 2 2.39 18.99 -21.24
N LEU A 3 2.60 17.68 -21.17
CA LEU A 3 1.69 16.75 -20.50
C LEU A 3 1.82 17.00 -18.99
N ARG A 4 0.92 17.83 -18.45
CA ARG A 4 0.75 18.02 -17.00
C ARG A 4 0.18 16.72 -16.42
N PHE A 5 1.04 15.75 -16.11
CA PHE A 5 0.63 14.65 -15.24
C PHE A 5 0.54 15.18 -13.81
N LEU A 6 -0.69 15.41 -13.40
CA LEU A 6 -1.06 15.72 -12.03
C LEU A 6 -0.48 14.62 -11.14
N PHE A 7 0.37 14.99 -10.18
CA PHE A 7 0.80 14.13 -9.07
C PHE A 7 -0.43 13.86 -8.20
N ILE A 8 -1.30 12.96 -8.65
CA ILE A 8 -2.29 12.34 -7.76
C ILE A 8 -1.55 11.13 -7.21
N VAL A 9 -0.85 11.32 -6.09
CA VAL A 9 -0.82 10.22 -5.12
C VAL A 9 -2.29 10.03 -4.80
N LEU A 10 -2.94 9.09 -5.50
CA LEU A 10 -4.17 8.54 -4.99
C LEU A 10 -3.70 8.03 -3.63
N ILE A 11 -4.12 8.71 -2.56
CA ILE A 11 -4.18 8.08 -1.27
C ILE A 11 -5.12 6.92 -1.56
N SER A 12 -4.55 5.78 -1.93
CA SER A 12 -5.27 4.56 -2.22
C SER A 12 -5.85 4.19 -0.88
N LEU A 13 -7.05 4.72 -0.68
CA LEU A 13 -7.99 4.27 0.30
C LEU A 13 -8.04 2.76 0.09
N THR A 14 -7.53 2.00 1.04
CA THR A 14 -8.28 0.81 1.44
C THR A 14 -9.52 1.32 2.19
N SER A 15 -10.36 2.11 1.50
CA SER A 15 -11.79 2.06 1.69
C SER A 15 -12.19 0.80 0.96
N ALA A 16 -12.66 -0.18 1.71
CA ALA A 16 -13.52 -1.21 1.18
C ALA A 16 -14.63 -0.53 0.35
N CYS A 17 -14.42 -0.53 -0.97
CA CYS A 17 -15.39 -0.28 -2.02
C CYS A 17 -14.64 -0.49 -3.35
N SER A 18 -14.22 -1.73 -3.60
CA SER A 18 -14.21 -2.25 -4.97
C SER A 18 -15.46 -3.13 -5.10
N GLN A 19 -16.34 -2.78 -6.04
CA GLN A 19 -17.24 -3.77 -6.61
C GLN A 19 -16.37 -4.68 -7.47
N ASP A 20 -15.86 -5.73 -6.85
CA ASP A 20 -15.62 -7.01 -7.52
C ASP A 20 -16.45 -8.04 -6.76
N LYS A 21 -17.55 -8.44 -7.39
CA LYS A 21 -18.27 -9.66 -7.00
C LYS A 21 -17.38 -10.83 -7.38
N GLU A 22 -16.55 -11.27 -6.45
CA GLU A 22 -16.24 -12.68 -6.15
C GLU A 22 -15.16 -12.75 -5.05
N ALA A 23 -15.43 -13.59 -4.05
CA ALA A 23 -14.66 -13.81 -2.80
C ALA A 23 -14.88 -12.79 -1.65
N ASN A 24 -16.07 -12.86 -1.07
CA ASN A 24 -16.28 -12.56 0.34
C ASN A 24 -15.45 -13.55 1.17
N THR A 25 -14.34 -13.11 1.78
CA THR A 25 -13.81 -13.43 3.13
C THR A 25 -12.35 -12.95 3.25
N HIS A 26 -11.94 -12.47 4.44
CA HIS A 26 -10.54 -12.21 4.87
C HIS A 26 -9.92 -10.83 4.56
N GLY A 27 -10.51 -9.73 5.03
CA GLY A 27 -9.99 -8.37 4.80
C GLY A 27 -9.89 -7.46 6.03
N THR A 28 -9.38 -7.91 7.18
CA THR A 28 -9.08 -7.00 8.32
C THR A 28 -7.84 -7.34 9.15
N LEU A 29 -7.17 -8.46 8.89
CA LEU A 29 -5.98 -8.87 9.63
C LEU A 29 -4.73 -8.48 8.84
N THR A 30 -4.04 -7.40 9.25
CA THR A 30 -2.68 -7.10 8.74
C THR A 30 -1.77 -8.27 9.14
N LYS A 31 -0.94 -8.80 8.23
CA LYS A 31 -0.09 -10.00 8.45
C LYS A 31 0.97 -9.90 9.58
N ASP A 32 0.92 -8.87 10.41
CA ASP A 32 1.91 -8.59 11.47
C ASP A 32 1.58 -9.31 12.80
N TYR A 33 0.66 -10.28 12.81
CA TYR A 33 0.37 -11.12 13.98
C TYR A 33 0.91 -12.53 13.81
N LYS A 34 1.15 -13.20 14.94
CA LYS A 34 1.60 -14.60 14.97
C LYS A 34 0.54 -15.49 14.34
N ASP A 35 0.89 -16.23 13.30
CA ASP A 35 -0.04 -17.18 12.68
C ASP A 35 -0.08 -18.50 13.49
N VAL A 36 -1.10 -19.33 13.26
CA VAL A 36 -1.19 -20.70 13.80
C VAL A 36 0.10 -21.48 13.54
N SER A 37 0.80 -21.20 12.43
CA SER A 37 2.10 -21.79 12.09
C SER A 37 3.23 -21.54 13.11
N GLU A 38 3.13 -20.51 13.96
CA GLU A 38 4.07 -20.32 15.08
C GLU A 38 3.81 -21.27 16.25
N TYR A 39 2.61 -21.84 16.34
CA TYR A 39 2.26 -22.88 17.29
C TYR A 39 2.45 -24.25 16.64
N LYS A 40 3.10 -25.18 17.34
CA LYS A 40 3.41 -26.52 16.80
C LYS A 40 2.15 -27.31 16.39
N SER A 41 1.01 -27.01 17.01
CA SER A 41 -0.27 -27.62 16.70
C SER A 41 -1.41 -26.75 17.24
N LYS A 42 -2.65 -27.02 16.79
CA LYS A 42 -3.87 -26.46 17.40
C LYS A 42 -3.95 -26.76 18.89
N HIS A 43 -3.52 -27.96 19.31
CA HIS A 43 -3.50 -28.33 20.73
C HIS A 43 -2.57 -27.43 21.56
N ASP A 44 -1.39 -27.09 21.02
CA ASP A 44 -0.45 -26.19 21.68
C ASP A 44 -0.96 -24.75 21.73
N LEU A 45 -1.62 -24.29 20.67
CA LEU A 45 -2.32 -23.00 20.65
C LEU A 45 -3.40 -22.95 21.75
N GLU A 46 -4.27 -23.95 21.84
CA GLU A 46 -5.30 -24.02 22.87
C GLU A 46 -4.72 -24.09 24.27
N LYS A 47 -3.61 -24.81 24.46
CA LYS A 47 -2.90 -24.89 25.74
C LYS A 47 -2.33 -23.52 26.13
N ALA A 48 -1.72 -22.79 25.20
CA ALA A 48 -1.22 -21.44 25.43
C ALA A 48 -2.38 -20.46 25.73
N ALA A 49 -3.48 -20.55 24.99
CA ALA A 49 -4.66 -19.71 25.21
C ALA A 49 -5.31 -19.98 26.59
N LYS A 50 -5.34 -21.25 27.04
CA LYS A 50 -5.77 -21.62 28.41
C LYS A 50 -4.83 -21.08 29.49
N ALA A 51 -3.54 -20.91 29.17
CA ALA A 51 -2.55 -20.29 30.04
C ALA A 51 -2.59 -18.74 30.01
N ASN A 52 -3.59 -18.13 29.36
CA ASN A 52 -3.74 -16.69 29.18
C ASN A 52 -2.58 -16.03 28.40
N ASP A 53 -1.96 -16.76 27.48
CA ASP A 53 -1.12 -16.13 26.46
C ASP A 53 -2.01 -15.25 25.55
N SER A 54 -1.73 -13.94 25.54
CA SER A 54 -2.58 -12.96 24.87
C SER A 54 -2.57 -13.14 23.35
N GLU A 55 -1.43 -13.49 22.75
CA GLU A 55 -1.31 -13.73 21.32
C GLU A 55 -1.96 -15.06 20.92
N ALA A 56 -1.87 -16.10 21.76
CA ALA A 56 -2.60 -17.36 21.51
C ALA A 56 -4.11 -17.16 21.52
N ILE A 57 -4.63 -16.35 22.46
CA ILE A 57 -6.05 -16.00 22.50
C ILE A 57 -6.43 -15.17 21.27
N PHE A 58 -5.57 -14.24 20.83
CA PHE A 58 -5.78 -13.45 19.62
C PHE A 58 -5.88 -14.32 18.35
N VAL A 59 -4.98 -15.30 18.21
CA VAL A 59 -4.99 -16.23 17.08
C VAL A 59 -6.26 -17.09 17.11
N LEU A 60 -6.62 -17.62 18.27
CA LEU A 60 -7.85 -18.38 18.43
C LEU A 60 -9.09 -17.53 18.11
N ALA A 61 -9.12 -16.26 18.53
CA ALA A 61 -10.19 -15.32 18.17
C ALA A 61 -10.29 -15.13 16.65
N SER A 62 -9.14 -15.03 15.97
CA SER A 62 -9.05 -14.91 14.52
C SER A 62 -9.54 -16.16 13.79
N MET A 63 -9.28 -17.36 14.33
CA MET A 63 -9.83 -18.62 13.81
C MET A 63 -11.37 -18.63 13.87
N TYR A 64 -11.97 -18.21 15.00
CA TYR A 64 -13.43 -18.08 15.10
C TYR A 64 -14.00 -16.98 14.18
N ALA A 65 -13.27 -15.88 13.99
CA ALA A 65 -13.69 -14.78 13.12
C ALA A 65 -13.65 -15.14 11.63
N THR A 66 -12.79 -16.07 11.23
CA THR A 66 -12.57 -16.46 9.83
C THR A 66 -13.21 -17.80 9.46
N GLY A 67 -13.48 -18.66 10.45
CA GLY A 67 -13.90 -20.05 10.23
C GLY A 67 -12.74 -20.98 9.85
N GLU A 68 -11.50 -20.52 9.95
CA GLU A 68 -10.32 -21.34 9.65
C GLU A 68 -9.97 -22.22 10.87
N GLY A 69 -10.08 -23.54 10.72
CA GLY A 69 -9.79 -24.52 11.77
C GLY A 69 -10.80 -24.56 12.94
N GLU A 70 -11.77 -23.64 12.96
CA GLU A 70 -12.89 -23.58 13.89
C GLU A 70 -14.20 -23.27 13.16
N LYS A 71 -15.34 -23.63 13.74
CA LYS A 71 -16.63 -23.17 13.22
C LYS A 71 -16.72 -21.66 13.40
N PHE A 72 -17.00 -20.95 12.32
CA PHE A 72 -17.20 -19.50 12.32
C PHE A 72 -18.19 -19.07 13.41
N ASP A 73 -17.76 -18.13 14.26
CA ASP A 73 -18.53 -17.61 15.39
C ASP A 73 -18.03 -16.20 15.77
N GLN A 74 -18.73 -15.17 15.31
CA GLN A 74 -18.34 -13.78 15.55
C GLN A 74 -18.46 -13.35 17.01
N LYS A 75 -19.43 -13.91 17.77
CA LYS A 75 -19.62 -13.57 19.18
C LYS A 75 -18.46 -14.10 20.01
N LYS A 76 -18.11 -15.37 19.80
CA LYS A 76 -16.97 -15.99 20.45
C LYS A 76 -15.64 -15.34 20.05
N ALA A 77 -15.49 -14.95 18.78
CA ALA A 77 -14.34 -14.19 18.34
C ALA A 77 -14.22 -12.85 19.09
N LEU A 78 -15.32 -12.09 19.21
CA LEU A 78 -15.34 -10.83 19.94
C LEU A 78 -14.92 -11.02 21.41
N GLU A 79 -15.52 -11.98 22.11
CA GLU A 79 -15.18 -12.29 23.51
C GLU A 79 -13.68 -12.60 23.68
N LEU A 80 -13.11 -13.38 22.77
CA LEU A 80 -11.69 -13.73 22.79
C LEU A 80 -10.80 -12.52 22.44
N PHE A 81 -11.19 -11.68 21.47
CA PHE A 81 -10.47 -10.44 21.19
C PHE A 81 -10.48 -9.51 22.41
N GLU A 82 -11.62 -9.33 23.08
CA GLU A 82 -11.72 -8.52 24.30
C GLU A 82 -10.83 -9.09 25.41
N LYS A 83 -10.86 -10.41 25.63
CA LYS A 83 -9.98 -11.08 26.60
C LYS A 83 -8.50 -10.89 26.25
N SER A 84 -8.13 -11.06 24.99
CA SER A 84 -6.75 -10.89 24.51
C SER A 84 -6.26 -9.45 24.66
N ALA A 85 -7.11 -8.46 24.35
CA ALA A 85 -6.80 -7.06 24.53
C ALA A 85 -6.62 -6.69 26.01
N GLN A 86 -7.45 -7.23 26.91
CA GLN A 86 -7.29 -7.06 28.36
C GLN A 86 -5.96 -7.65 28.87
N LEU A 87 -5.46 -8.70 28.23
CA LEU A 87 -4.16 -9.31 28.51
C LEU A 87 -3.00 -8.60 27.78
N GLY A 88 -3.25 -7.47 27.12
CA GLY A 88 -2.23 -6.61 26.54
C GLY A 88 -1.87 -6.89 25.07
N SER A 89 -2.62 -7.74 24.35
CA SER A 89 -2.37 -7.91 22.91
C SER A 89 -2.76 -6.64 22.16
N SER A 90 -1.75 -5.98 21.59
CA SER A 90 -1.95 -4.78 20.78
C SER A 90 -2.61 -5.09 19.43
N ASN A 91 -2.44 -6.32 18.93
CA ASN A 91 -3.16 -6.86 17.78
C ASN A 91 -4.66 -7.02 18.05
N ALA A 92 -5.03 -7.53 19.23
CA ALA A 92 -6.43 -7.60 19.63
C ALA A 92 -7.06 -6.21 19.78
N MET A 93 -6.34 -5.24 20.35
CA MET A 93 -6.79 -3.86 20.43
C MET A 93 -7.02 -3.25 19.03
N LEU A 94 -6.12 -3.49 18.08
CA LEU A 94 -6.32 -3.09 16.68
C LEU A 94 -7.59 -3.73 16.09
N GLN A 95 -7.76 -5.04 16.26
CA GLN A 95 -8.91 -5.76 15.70
C GLN A 95 -10.24 -5.31 16.31
N LEU A 96 -10.31 -5.09 17.63
CA LEU A 96 -11.49 -4.50 18.25
C LEU A 96 -11.81 -3.12 17.66
N GLY A 97 -10.79 -2.29 17.44
CA GLY A 97 -10.96 -1.01 16.75
C GLY A 97 -11.58 -1.16 15.35
N LEU A 98 -11.15 -2.15 14.58
CA LEU A 98 -11.69 -2.45 13.25
C LEU A 98 -13.12 -3.00 13.31
N ILE A 99 -13.41 -3.90 14.26
CA ILE A 99 -14.73 -4.48 14.47
C ILE A 99 -15.73 -3.36 14.80
N TYR A 100 -15.44 -2.50 15.78
CA TYR A 100 -16.33 -1.40 16.12
C TYR A 100 -16.46 -0.37 14.99
N ARG A 101 -15.40 -0.12 14.21
CA ARG A 101 -15.47 0.82 13.07
C ARG A 101 -16.39 0.34 11.96
N ASN A 102 -16.41 -0.96 11.71
CA ASN A 102 -17.17 -1.53 10.59
C ASN A 102 -18.55 -2.01 11.03
N GLY A 103 -18.69 -2.41 12.30
CA GLY A 103 -19.78 -3.27 12.76
C GLY A 103 -19.67 -4.69 12.18
N ASN A 104 -20.40 -5.62 12.76
CA ASN A 104 -20.65 -6.96 12.23
C ASN A 104 -21.97 -7.52 12.83
N GLU A 105 -22.27 -8.80 12.64
CA GLU A 105 -23.52 -9.39 13.15
C GLU A 105 -23.58 -9.43 14.69
N ALA A 106 -22.43 -9.41 15.36
CA ALA A 106 -22.32 -9.43 16.81
C ALA A 106 -22.31 -8.02 17.44
N VAL A 107 -21.90 -6.99 16.70
CA VAL A 107 -21.61 -5.65 17.23
C VAL A 107 -22.04 -4.57 16.23
N GLU A 108 -22.85 -3.64 16.69
CA GLU A 108 -23.18 -2.45 15.89
C GLU A 108 -21.95 -1.56 15.69
N LYS A 109 -21.91 -0.88 14.54
CA LYS A 109 -20.88 0.12 14.26
C LYS A 109 -20.86 1.21 15.34
N ASP A 110 -19.69 1.47 15.92
CA ASP A 110 -19.43 2.49 16.93
C ASP A 110 -18.04 3.12 16.70
N ASP A 111 -18.02 4.27 16.04
CA ASP A 111 -16.77 4.98 15.72
C ASP A 111 -16.07 5.53 16.98
N GLN A 112 -16.77 5.73 18.10
CA GLN A 112 -16.16 6.19 19.36
C GLN A 112 -15.40 5.05 20.05
N LYS A 113 -16.02 3.86 20.15
CA LYS A 113 -15.34 2.66 20.66
C LYS A 113 -14.20 2.24 19.75
N ALA A 114 -14.36 2.38 18.43
CA ALA A 114 -13.28 2.13 17.49
C ALA A 114 -12.04 2.98 17.81
N LEU A 115 -12.23 4.29 17.95
CA LEU A 115 -11.14 5.22 18.29
C LEU A 115 -10.53 4.92 19.67
N MET A 116 -11.35 4.55 20.66
CA MET A 116 -10.86 4.14 21.97
C MET A 116 -9.89 2.96 21.86
N TRP A 117 -10.29 1.90 21.15
CA TRP A 117 -9.43 0.72 20.97
C TRP A 117 -8.18 1.01 20.13
N PHE A 118 -8.28 1.83 19.08
CA PHE A 118 -7.10 2.27 18.35
C PHE A 118 -6.14 3.07 19.23
N LYS A 119 -6.64 3.90 20.15
CA LYS A 119 -5.78 4.63 21.11
C LYS A 119 -5.09 3.68 22.08
N GLU A 120 -5.76 2.65 22.59
CA GLU A 120 -5.12 1.64 23.46
C GLU A 120 -4.06 0.83 22.70
N GLY A 121 -4.36 0.37 21.48
CA GLY A 121 -3.37 -0.29 20.62
C GLY A 121 -2.19 0.62 20.29
N ALA A 122 -2.45 1.91 20.07
CA ALA A 122 -1.42 2.90 19.79
C ALA A 122 -0.52 3.22 21.00
N LYS A 123 -1.05 3.18 22.22
CA LYS A 123 -0.26 3.25 23.47
C LYS A 123 0.62 2.01 23.63
N SER A 124 0.12 0.86 23.21
CA SER A 124 0.85 -0.42 23.20
C SER A 124 1.82 -0.57 22.03
N GLY A 125 2.05 0.50 21.25
CA GLY A 125 3.05 0.52 20.18
C GLY A 125 2.65 -0.13 18.87
N ASN A 126 1.40 -0.57 18.67
CA ASN A 126 0.97 -1.21 17.42
C ASN A 126 0.97 -0.21 16.26
N PRO A 127 1.81 -0.36 15.21
CA PRO A 127 1.96 0.62 14.15
C PRO A 127 0.66 0.90 13.39
N SER A 128 -0.15 -0.13 13.14
CA SER A 128 -1.44 0.00 12.46
C SER A 128 -2.47 0.70 13.34
N ALA A 129 -2.48 0.46 14.66
CA ALA A 129 -3.36 1.19 15.58
C ALA A 129 -2.96 2.67 15.64
N ILE A 130 -1.66 2.98 15.72
CA ILE A 130 -1.13 4.34 15.64
C ILE A 130 -1.59 5.02 14.34
N HIS A 131 -1.48 4.33 13.20
CA HIS A 131 -1.97 4.83 11.90
C HIS A 131 -3.47 5.14 11.95
N ASN A 132 -4.28 4.25 12.51
CA ASN A 132 -5.74 4.44 12.58
C ASN A 132 -6.15 5.60 13.51
N VAL A 133 -5.38 5.89 14.57
CA VAL A 133 -5.56 7.13 15.35
C VAL A 133 -5.22 8.35 14.51
N GLY A 134 -4.14 8.30 13.72
CA GLY A 134 -3.81 9.35 12.76
C GLY A 134 -4.93 9.60 11.76
N LEU A 135 -5.52 8.54 11.20
CA LEU A 135 -6.65 8.61 10.28
C LEU A 135 -7.90 9.25 10.93
N ALA A 136 -8.15 8.96 12.21
CA ALA A 136 -9.26 9.56 12.93
C ALA A 136 -9.10 11.09 13.06
N TYR A 137 -7.90 11.57 13.40
CA TYR A 137 -7.61 13.01 13.41
C TYR A 137 -7.62 13.62 12.00
N TYR A 138 -7.13 12.91 10.98
CA TYR A 138 -7.08 13.41 9.61
C TYR A 138 -8.47 13.62 9.00
N LYS A 139 -9.45 12.79 9.37
CA LYS A 139 -10.83 12.81 8.83
C LYS A 139 -11.88 13.33 9.81
N GLY A 140 -11.51 13.65 11.05
CA GLY A 140 -12.45 14.01 12.10
C GLY A 140 -13.39 12.88 12.53
N LEU A 141 -12.92 11.62 12.58
CA LEU A 141 -13.74 10.47 12.98
C LEU A 141 -13.80 10.39 14.51
N SER A 142 -14.94 10.77 15.10
CA SER A 142 -15.15 10.81 16.56
C SER A 142 -14.21 11.78 17.31
N VAL A 143 -13.46 12.61 16.59
CA VAL A 143 -12.63 13.72 17.09
C VAL A 143 -12.75 14.89 16.13
N LYS A 144 -12.41 16.09 16.58
CA LYS A 144 -12.27 17.23 15.68
C LYS A 144 -11.12 16.96 14.70
N GLU A 145 -11.34 17.24 13.42
CA GLU A 145 -10.29 17.15 12.40
C GLU A 145 -9.09 18.03 12.79
N ASP A 146 -7.90 17.43 12.76
CA ASP A 146 -6.62 18.07 13.03
C ASP A 146 -5.52 17.32 12.29
N LYS A 147 -5.18 17.82 11.11
CA LYS A 147 -4.17 17.21 10.24
C LYS A 147 -2.74 17.29 10.79
N ALA A 148 -2.45 18.29 11.63
CA ALA A 148 -1.14 18.40 12.28
C ALA A 148 -0.98 17.35 13.38
N THR A 149 -2.04 17.09 14.15
CA THR A 149 -2.06 15.96 15.08
C THR A 149 -2.03 14.63 14.33
N ALA A 150 -2.77 14.49 13.23
CA ALA A 150 -2.70 13.29 12.39
C ALA A 150 -1.29 12.98 11.91
N PHE A 151 -0.57 14.00 11.40
CA PHE A 151 0.81 13.87 10.93
C PHE A 151 1.74 13.32 12.01
N LYS A 152 1.60 13.74 13.28
CA LYS A 152 2.38 13.20 14.40
C LYS A 152 2.15 11.71 14.61
N TYR A 153 0.92 11.24 14.48
CA TYR A 153 0.61 9.80 14.54
C TYR A 153 1.15 9.05 13.34
N PHE A 154 0.99 9.59 12.13
CA PHE A 154 1.50 8.94 10.91
C PHE A 154 3.02 8.83 10.94
N ILE A 155 3.77 9.87 11.35
CA ILE A 155 5.23 9.77 11.52
C ILE A 155 5.58 8.66 12.50
N ARG A 156 4.96 8.61 13.69
CA ARG A 156 5.28 7.59 14.70
C ARG A 156 5.04 6.16 14.19
N SER A 157 3.97 5.97 13.42
CA SER A 157 3.66 4.70 12.75
C SER A 157 4.66 4.38 11.63
N ALA A 158 5.04 5.38 10.82
CA ALA A 158 6.01 5.27 9.74
C ALA A 158 7.43 4.93 10.24
N GLU A 159 7.83 5.52 11.37
CA GLU A 159 9.08 5.22 12.11
C GLU A 159 9.12 3.76 12.59
N SER A 160 7.95 3.17 12.86
CA SER A 160 7.81 1.75 13.20
C SER A 160 7.77 0.83 11.98
N GLY A 161 8.02 1.35 10.77
CA GLY A 161 8.14 0.58 9.54
C GLY A 161 6.85 0.44 8.71
N LEU A 162 5.70 0.92 9.18
CA LEU A 162 4.45 0.73 8.44
C LEU A 162 4.46 1.48 7.10
N ILE A 163 4.53 0.74 6.00
CA ILE A 163 4.61 1.26 4.62
C ILE A 163 3.47 2.26 4.35
N GLN A 164 2.23 1.95 4.73
CA GLN A 164 1.08 2.85 4.53
C GLN A 164 1.25 4.19 5.24
N SER A 165 1.90 4.22 6.40
CA SER A 165 2.20 5.48 7.09
C SER A 165 3.37 6.21 6.44
N GLN A 166 4.39 5.50 5.96
CA GLN A 166 5.52 6.12 5.25
C GLN A 166 5.04 6.83 3.97
N THR A 167 4.14 6.23 3.20
CA THR A 167 3.57 6.85 1.99
C THR A 167 2.68 8.04 2.32
N VAL A 168 1.86 7.97 3.38
CA VAL A 168 1.04 9.11 3.85
C VAL A 168 1.92 10.26 4.33
N VAL A 169 2.95 10.00 5.13
CA VAL A 169 3.91 11.02 5.58
C VAL A 169 4.60 11.67 4.38
N ALA A 170 5.05 10.87 3.41
CA ALA A 170 5.64 11.39 2.19
C ALA A 170 4.67 12.31 1.43
N ALA A 171 3.41 11.91 1.27
CA ALA A 171 2.39 12.71 0.60
C ALA A 171 2.09 14.02 1.35
N GLN A 172 1.95 13.99 2.68
CA GLN A 172 1.71 15.18 3.48
C GLN A 172 2.87 16.18 3.40
N LEU A 173 4.12 15.70 3.45
CA LEU A 173 5.30 16.55 3.28
C LEU A 173 5.44 17.09 1.85
N TYR A 174 5.05 16.33 0.83
CA TYR A 174 5.07 16.80 -0.56
C TYR A 174 4.04 17.91 -0.82
N GLY A 175 2.83 17.74 -0.27
CA GLY A 175 1.70 18.66 -0.46
C GLY A 175 1.62 19.81 0.54
N GLY A 176 2.26 19.68 1.72
CA GLY A 176 2.08 20.59 2.84
C GLY A 176 0.73 20.42 3.56
N ASP A 177 0.20 19.18 3.63
CA ASP A 177 -1.13 18.93 4.20
C ASP A 177 -1.05 18.58 5.69
N GLY A 178 -1.34 19.56 6.55
CA GLY A 178 -1.20 19.43 8.02
C GLY A 178 0.24 19.56 8.53
N VAL A 179 1.21 19.77 7.64
CA VAL A 179 2.63 19.99 7.94
C VAL A 179 3.20 20.98 6.93
N GLU A 180 4.30 21.67 7.26
CA GLU A 180 5.04 22.44 6.28
C GLU A 180 5.54 21.54 5.14
N LYS A 181 5.45 22.04 3.92
CA LYS A 181 5.91 21.33 2.73
C LYS A 181 7.42 21.14 2.77
N ASP A 182 7.89 19.90 2.70
CA ASP A 182 9.29 19.53 2.59
C ASP A 182 9.46 18.35 1.61
N ILE A 183 9.81 18.68 0.37
CA ILE A 183 9.99 17.69 -0.71
C ILE A 183 11.20 16.77 -0.43
N LYS A 184 12.25 17.28 0.24
CA LYS A 184 13.43 16.46 0.56
C LYS A 184 13.11 15.43 1.63
N ALA A 185 12.35 15.81 2.67
CA ALA A 185 11.87 14.87 3.67
C ALA A 185 10.85 13.88 3.08
N SER A 186 9.97 14.35 2.19
CA SER A 186 9.06 13.49 1.43
C SER A 186 9.81 12.39 0.66
N PHE A 187 10.86 12.76 -0.08
CA PHE A 187 11.70 11.80 -0.81
C PHE A 187 12.29 10.72 0.10
N LYS A 188 12.77 11.10 1.30
CA LYS A 188 13.32 10.13 2.27
C LYS A 188 12.28 9.11 2.74
N TRP A 189 11.03 9.54 2.93
CA TRP A 189 9.95 8.64 3.37
C TRP A 189 9.47 7.71 2.26
N ILE A 190 9.30 8.21 1.04
CA ILE A 190 8.93 7.36 -0.10
C ILE A 190 10.05 6.37 -0.44
N LEU A 191 11.32 6.75 -0.26
CA LEU A 191 12.46 5.86 -0.40
C LEU A 191 12.40 4.70 0.61
N LYS A 192 12.09 4.96 1.88
CA LYS A 192 11.92 3.91 2.90
C LYS A 192 10.81 2.91 2.55
N ALA A 193 9.71 3.38 1.96
CA ALA A 193 8.64 2.50 1.50
C ALA A 193 9.07 1.67 0.28
N ALA A 194 9.77 2.29 -0.67
CA ALA A 194 10.31 1.62 -1.86
C ALA A 194 11.35 0.54 -1.53
N GLU A 195 12.20 0.79 -0.55
CA GLU A 195 13.21 -0.16 -0.04
C GLU A 195 12.58 -1.38 0.63
N GLN A 196 11.35 -1.26 1.15
CA GLN A 196 10.57 -2.39 1.69
C GLN A 196 9.78 -3.15 0.61
N GLY A 197 9.94 -2.79 -0.66
CA GLY A 197 9.31 -3.50 -1.78
C GLY A 197 7.98 -2.93 -2.26
N ASP A 198 7.54 -1.77 -1.75
CA ASP A 198 6.32 -1.13 -2.25
C ASP A 198 6.51 -0.65 -3.71
N LEU A 199 5.80 -1.29 -4.64
CA LEU A 199 6.02 -1.11 -6.09
C LEU A 199 5.65 0.30 -6.56
N GLU A 200 4.60 0.89 -5.98
CA GLU A 200 4.19 2.26 -6.29
C GLU A 200 5.24 3.25 -5.77
N SER A 201 5.75 3.06 -4.55
CA SER A 201 6.86 3.86 -4.01
C SER A 201 8.14 3.72 -4.82
N GLN A 202 8.48 2.52 -5.31
CA GLN A 202 9.61 2.31 -6.22
C GLN A 202 9.45 3.10 -7.52
N ASN A 203 8.25 3.10 -8.12
CA ASN A 203 7.94 3.94 -9.27
C ASN A 203 8.09 5.44 -8.93
N ASN A 204 7.60 5.88 -7.77
CA ASN A 204 7.68 7.28 -7.35
C ASN A 204 9.11 7.74 -7.03
N VAL A 205 9.96 6.87 -6.48
CA VAL A 205 11.40 7.13 -6.34
C VAL A 205 12.05 7.28 -7.72
N GLY A 206 11.68 6.43 -8.69
CA GLY A 206 12.13 6.57 -10.07
C GLY A 206 11.74 7.93 -10.68
N LEU A 207 10.50 8.37 -10.46
CA LEU A 207 10.03 9.69 -10.91
C LEU A 207 10.77 10.84 -10.22
N ALA A 208 11.07 10.71 -8.93
CA ALA A 208 11.80 11.72 -8.17
C ALA A 208 13.22 11.92 -8.73
N TYR A 209 13.94 10.83 -9.01
CA TYR A 209 15.24 10.89 -9.68
C TYR A 209 15.14 11.43 -11.12
N GLU A 210 14.10 11.06 -11.87
CA GLU A 210 13.92 11.56 -13.25
C GLU A 210 13.72 13.08 -13.30
N ARG A 211 13.09 13.65 -12.26
CA ARG A 211 12.69 15.07 -12.21
C ARG A 211 13.57 15.93 -11.30
N GLY A 212 14.43 15.33 -10.49
CA GLY A 212 15.18 16.03 -9.44
C GLY A 212 14.29 16.56 -8.31
N GLU A 213 13.22 15.83 -7.97
CA GLU A 213 12.25 16.25 -6.94
C GLU A 213 12.67 15.70 -5.57
N GLY A 214 13.19 16.58 -4.70
CA GLY A 214 13.65 16.20 -3.35
C GLY A 214 14.98 15.44 -3.33
N VAL A 215 15.53 15.13 -4.49
CA VAL A 215 16.83 14.48 -4.74
C VAL A 215 17.47 15.11 -5.98
N GLU A 216 18.78 14.98 -6.16
CA GLU A 216 19.44 15.39 -7.41
C GLU A 216 18.92 14.56 -8.60
N GLN A 217 18.76 15.19 -9.75
CA GLN A 217 18.28 14.52 -10.95
C GLN A 217 19.29 13.47 -11.42
N ASP A 218 18.87 12.21 -11.53
CA ASP A 218 19.69 11.10 -11.99
C ASP A 218 18.88 10.14 -12.87
N PRO A 219 18.92 10.31 -14.20
CA PRO A 219 18.21 9.46 -15.16
C PRO A 219 18.57 7.97 -15.09
N LEU A 220 19.77 7.61 -14.61
CA LEU A 220 20.21 6.23 -14.48
C LEU A 220 19.63 5.59 -13.21
N GLN A 221 19.63 6.31 -12.08
CA GLN A 221 18.92 5.87 -10.87
C GLN A 221 17.42 5.75 -11.12
N ALA A 222 16.83 6.68 -11.88
CA ALA A 222 15.43 6.59 -12.28
C ALA A 222 15.13 5.25 -12.98
N LEU A 223 15.94 4.88 -13.97
CA LEU A 223 15.81 3.59 -14.67
C LEU A 223 15.98 2.39 -13.73
N VAL A 224 16.93 2.43 -12.80
CA VAL A 224 17.13 1.35 -11.82
C VAL A 224 15.87 1.13 -10.99
N TRP A 225 15.28 2.20 -10.45
CA TRP A 225 14.07 2.12 -9.63
C TRP A 225 12.83 1.73 -10.44
N PHE A 226 12.66 2.26 -11.65
CA PHE A 226 11.58 1.82 -12.53
C PHE A 226 11.69 0.33 -12.85
N LYS A 227 12.88 -0.19 -13.17
CA LYS A 227 13.08 -1.61 -13.44
C LYS A 227 12.72 -2.49 -12.25
N ARG A 228 13.10 -2.10 -11.02
CA ARG A 228 12.75 -2.87 -9.80
C ARG A 228 11.25 -3.11 -9.70
N ALA A 229 10.44 -2.07 -9.88
CA ALA A 229 8.98 -2.20 -9.85
C ALA A 229 8.45 -2.91 -11.10
N ALA A 230 9.02 -2.63 -12.27
CA ALA A 230 8.57 -3.16 -13.54
C ALA A 230 8.74 -4.68 -13.64
N ASP A 231 9.86 -5.20 -13.13
CA ASP A 231 10.18 -6.63 -13.11
C ASP A 231 9.24 -7.40 -12.16
N HIS A 232 8.57 -6.72 -11.23
CA HIS A 232 7.52 -7.27 -10.35
C HIS A 232 6.09 -6.93 -10.81
N GLY A 233 5.91 -6.55 -12.08
CA GLY A 233 4.59 -6.41 -12.68
C GLY A 233 3.97 -5.02 -12.61
N HIS A 234 4.66 -4.00 -12.08
CA HIS A 234 4.07 -2.68 -11.92
C HIS A 234 3.85 -1.96 -13.28
N PRO A 235 2.59 -1.71 -13.70
CA PRO A 235 2.29 -1.31 -15.08
C PRO A 235 2.77 0.10 -15.44
N LEU A 236 2.74 1.04 -14.49
CA LEU A 236 3.30 2.38 -14.70
C LEU A 236 4.82 2.35 -14.77
N ALA A 237 5.48 1.52 -13.95
CA ALA A 237 6.93 1.42 -13.96
C ALA A 237 7.45 0.71 -15.21
N GLN A 238 6.73 -0.29 -15.72
CA GLN A 238 7.01 -0.91 -17.03
C GLN A 238 6.94 0.12 -18.14
N TYR A 239 5.89 0.94 -18.17
CA TYR A 239 5.77 2.02 -19.16
C TYR A 239 6.87 3.08 -19.01
N ASN A 240 7.19 3.51 -17.79
CA ASN A 240 8.30 4.45 -17.55
C ASN A 240 9.65 3.86 -17.97
N THR A 241 9.89 2.58 -17.71
CA THR A 241 11.08 1.87 -18.17
C THR A 241 11.15 1.83 -19.70
N ALA A 242 10.03 1.55 -20.37
CA ALA A 242 9.95 1.58 -21.83
C ALA A 242 10.28 2.97 -22.38
N LEU A 243 9.71 4.04 -21.79
CA LEU A 243 10.02 5.42 -22.16
C LEU A 243 11.50 5.77 -21.94
N LYS A 244 12.13 5.28 -20.86
CA LYS A 244 13.57 5.49 -20.63
C LYS A 244 14.42 4.86 -21.73
N TYR A 245 14.08 3.66 -22.20
CA TYR A 245 14.80 3.02 -23.30
C TYR A 245 14.46 3.61 -24.67
N TYR A 246 13.25 4.16 -24.84
CA TYR A 246 12.83 4.85 -26.06
C TYR A 246 13.53 6.21 -26.21
N ASN A 247 13.63 6.97 -25.13
CA ASN A 247 14.24 8.30 -25.12
C ASN A 247 15.77 8.19 -24.96
N SER A 248 16.53 8.97 -25.73
CA SER A 248 18.01 8.99 -25.66
C SER A 248 18.58 9.90 -24.56
N THR A 249 17.73 10.54 -23.75
CA THR A 249 18.17 11.53 -22.76
C THR A 249 18.91 10.84 -21.61
N GLY A 250 20.24 11.01 -21.57
CA GLY A 250 21.10 10.48 -20.52
C GLY A 250 21.48 9.01 -20.68
N MET A 251 21.03 8.33 -21.75
CA MET A 251 21.41 6.94 -22.06
C MET A 251 21.26 6.61 -23.54
N LYS A 252 21.96 5.56 -24.01
CA LYS A 252 21.80 5.05 -25.38
C LYS A 252 20.40 4.44 -25.54
N GLN A 253 19.71 4.86 -26.60
CA GLN A 253 18.41 4.30 -26.97
C GLN A 253 18.50 2.78 -27.18
N ASN A 254 17.48 2.05 -26.71
CA ASN A 254 17.34 0.61 -26.91
C ASN A 254 15.87 0.27 -27.23
N LEU A 255 15.55 0.21 -28.53
CA LEU A 255 14.17 -0.05 -28.96
C LEU A 255 13.68 -1.46 -28.61
N ASP A 256 14.58 -2.46 -28.52
CA ASP A 256 14.21 -3.82 -28.13
C ASP A 256 13.71 -3.88 -26.69
N GLU A 257 14.45 -3.26 -25.76
CA GLU A 257 14.03 -3.17 -24.37
C GLU A 257 12.79 -2.27 -24.21
N SER A 258 12.69 -1.19 -24.98
CA SER A 258 11.50 -0.35 -24.99
C SER A 258 10.24 -1.13 -25.38
N ILE A 259 10.29 -1.86 -26.49
CA ILE A 259 9.18 -2.72 -26.95
C ILE A 259 8.84 -3.76 -25.88
N ARG A 260 9.85 -4.46 -25.33
CA ARG A 260 9.66 -5.49 -24.30
C ARG A 260 8.89 -4.98 -23.09
N TYR A 261 9.33 -3.86 -22.51
CA TYR A 261 8.67 -3.27 -21.35
C TYR A 261 7.31 -2.65 -21.70
N ALA A 262 7.15 -2.07 -22.90
CA ALA A 262 5.86 -1.54 -23.34
C ALA A 262 4.82 -2.67 -23.51
N GLU A 263 5.20 -3.80 -24.09
CA GLU A 263 4.32 -4.98 -24.20
C GLU A 263 3.97 -5.57 -22.83
N MET A 264 4.92 -5.60 -21.88
CA MET A 264 4.63 -5.94 -20.48
C MET A 264 3.62 -4.98 -19.86
N ALA A 265 3.79 -3.67 -20.06
CA ALA A 265 2.90 -2.64 -19.53
C ALA A 265 1.48 -2.80 -20.07
N VAL A 266 1.31 -3.07 -21.38
CA VAL A 266 -0.01 -3.35 -21.98
C VAL A 266 -0.65 -4.59 -21.34
N ARG A 267 0.12 -5.69 -21.19
CA ARG A 267 -0.40 -6.93 -20.56
C ARG A 267 -0.87 -6.71 -19.13
N ASN A 268 -0.22 -5.82 -18.38
CA ASN A 268 -0.59 -5.45 -17.02
C ASN A 268 -1.55 -4.24 -16.94
N GLY A 269 -2.22 -3.89 -18.04
CA GLY A 269 -3.32 -2.92 -18.04
C GLY A 269 -2.96 -1.47 -18.38
N ASN A 270 -1.68 -1.15 -18.66
CA ASN A 270 -1.29 0.20 -19.09
C ASN A 270 -1.58 0.42 -20.57
N SER A 271 -2.71 1.05 -20.89
CA SER A 271 -3.07 1.35 -22.29
C SER A 271 -2.22 2.44 -22.92
N SER A 272 -1.57 3.33 -22.16
CA SER A 272 -0.68 4.37 -22.72
C SER A 272 0.53 3.76 -23.44
N ALA A 273 0.97 2.58 -23.03
CA ALA A 273 2.05 1.86 -23.69
C ALA A 273 1.74 1.43 -25.13
N LYS A 274 0.45 1.32 -25.51
CA LYS A 274 0.05 1.02 -26.89
C LYS A 274 0.43 2.15 -27.86
N ALA A 275 0.35 3.40 -27.41
CA ALA A 275 0.72 4.57 -28.21
C ALA A 275 2.23 4.58 -28.47
N LEU A 276 3.03 4.28 -27.45
CA LEU A 276 4.47 4.12 -27.59
C LEU A 276 4.83 3.00 -28.58
N LEU A 277 4.15 1.85 -28.51
CA LEU A 277 4.37 0.76 -29.47
C LEU A 277 3.99 1.16 -30.90
N TYR A 278 2.88 1.88 -31.08
CA TYR A 278 2.53 2.46 -32.37
C TYR A 278 3.64 3.39 -32.89
N ASP A 279 4.10 4.33 -32.08
CA ASP A 279 5.12 5.31 -32.47
C ASP A 279 6.43 4.61 -32.90
N ILE A 280 6.88 3.62 -32.15
CA ILE A 280 8.09 2.83 -32.47
C ILE A 280 7.98 2.11 -33.82
N TYR A 281 6.82 1.50 -34.11
CA TYR A 281 6.61 0.74 -35.35
C TYR A 281 6.23 1.64 -36.54
N ALA A 282 5.71 2.83 -36.31
CA ALA A 282 5.26 3.76 -37.35
C ALA A 282 6.39 4.65 -37.91
N GLU A 283 7.49 4.82 -37.18
CA GLU A 283 8.62 5.65 -37.59
C GLU A 283 9.38 5.03 -38.78
N SER A 284 9.18 5.55 -40.00
CA SER A 284 9.72 5.00 -41.25
C SER A 284 11.25 5.02 -41.34
N SER A 285 11.91 5.88 -40.57
CA SER A 285 13.37 5.93 -40.45
C SER A 285 13.94 4.91 -39.45
N SER A 286 13.10 4.28 -38.63
CA SER A 286 13.53 3.33 -37.60
C SER A 286 13.81 1.95 -38.19
N PHE A 287 14.85 1.27 -37.69
CA PHE A 287 15.09 -0.14 -38.03
C PHE A 287 14.01 -1.08 -37.46
N LYS A 288 13.14 -0.59 -36.57
CA LYS A 288 11.96 -1.30 -36.08
C LYS A 288 10.70 -1.02 -36.88
N TYR A 289 10.74 -0.18 -37.92
CA TYR A 289 9.58 0.15 -38.75
C TYR A 289 8.81 -1.11 -39.20
N SER A 290 7.50 -1.11 -38.96
CA SER A 290 6.60 -2.19 -39.37
C SER A 290 5.17 -1.65 -39.48
N PRO A 291 4.68 -1.34 -40.69
CA PRO A 291 3.32 -0.85 -40.91
C PRO A 291 2.23 -1.77 -40.37
N GLU A 292 2.45 -3.09 -40.48
CA GLU A 292 1.53 -4.11 -39.97
C GLU A 292 1.39 -4.01 -38.45
N LYS A 293 2.51 -3.99 -37.72
CA LYS A 293 2.50 -3.86 -36.25
C LYS A 293 2.01 -2.49 -35.80
N ALA A 294 2.37 -1.42 -36.52
CA ALA A 294 1.85 -0.09 -36.25
C ALA A 294 0.32 -0.07 -36.36
N ASN A 295 -0.25 -0.60 -37.45
CA ASN A 295 -1.70 -0.68 -37.61
C ASN A 295 -2.37 -1.56 -36.54
N TYR A 296 -1.74 -2.67 -36.15
CA TYR A 296 -2.22 -3.51 -35.04
C TYR A 296 -2.33 -2.72 -33.73
N TRP A 297 -1.30 -1.95 -33.36
CA TRP A 297 -1.32 -1.16 -32.12
C TRP A 297 -2.25 0.05 -32.22
N LYS A 298 -2.31 0.70 -33.39
CA LYS A 298 -3.25 1.79 -33.68
C LYS A 298 -4.71 1.36 -33.51
N ALA A 299 -5.06 0.14 -33.92
CA ALA A 299 -6.40 -0.40 -33.77
C ALA A 299 -6.79 -0.71 -32.31
N LYS A 300 -5.83 -0.68 -31.37
CA LYS A 300 -6.04 -0.98 -29.95
C LYS A 300 -6.00 0.27 -29.05
N LEU A 301 -5.73 1.44 -29.62
CA LEU A 301 -5.85 2.75 -28.97
C LEU A 301 -7.32 3.13 -28.79
#